data_AF-A0A1E3UE77-F1
#
_entry.id   AF-A0A1E3UE77-F1
#
_cell.length_a   1.000
_cell.length_b   1.000
_cell.length_c   1.000
_cell.angle_alpha   90.00
_cell.angle_beta   90.00
_cell.angle_gamma   90.00
#
_symmetry.space_group_name_H-M   'P 1'
#
loop_
_entity.id
_entity.type
_entity.pdbx_description
1 polymer ?
#
loop_
_entity_poly.entity_id
_entity_poly.type
_entity_poly.pdbx_seq_one_letter_code
_entity_poly.pdbx_strand_id
1 'polypeptide(L)'
;MAWRKVIEACMEDVKHHFDDIQQAIEFGCYIQPDNYFVSYIFATDSQLETARQSGLTEQINSYHREQLIKSHYPIEGIKDCTFASQEECDREFGGNWYYYFK
;
A
#
# COMPACT_ATOMS: atom_id res chain seq x y z
N MET A 1 -18.62 -5.12 0.84
CA MET A 1 -17.87 -6.22 1.49
C MET A 1 -17.03 -7.07 0.53
N ALA A 2 -17.31 -7.11 -0.79
CA ALA A 2 -16.44 -7.81 -1.76
C ALA A 2 -15.12 -7.07 -2.05
N TRP A 3 -15.16 -5.74 -2.17
CA TRP A 3 -13.99 -4.93 -2.52
C TRP A 3 -12.85 -5.00 -1.51
N ARG A 4 -13.16 -5.01 -0.21
CA ARG A 4 -12.15 -5.19 0.84
C ARG A 4 -11.32 -6.45 0.64
N LYS A 5 -11.96 -7.59 0.34
CA LYS A 5 -11.26 -8.86 0.09
C LYS A 5 -10.37 -8.80 -1.16
N VAL A 6 -10.79 -8.07 -2.19
CA VAL A 6 -9.97 -7.86 -3.40
C VAL A 6 -8.73 -7.02 -3.07
N ILE A 7 -8.88 -5.95 -2.28
CA ILE A 7 -7.76 -5.14 -1.81
C ILE A 7 -6.80 -5.96 -0.94
N GLU A 8 -7.32 -6.71 0.04
CA GLU A 8 -6.52 -7.58 0.92
C GLU A 8 -5.72 -8.62 0.11
N ALA A 9 -6.37 -9.32 -0.82
CA ALA A 9 -5.70 -10.28 -1.70
C ALA A 9 -4.64 -9.63 -2.60
N CYS A 10 -4.93 -8.44 -3.13
CA CYS A 10 -3.98 -7.69 -3.93
C CYS A 10 -2.75 -7.26 -3.10
N MET A 11 -2.94 -6.79 -1.87
CA MET A 11 -1.84 -6.41 -0.98
C MET A 11 -0.97 -7.60 -0.61
N GLU A 12 -1.59 -8.75 -0.39
CA GLU A 12 -0.86 -9.99 -0.10
C GLU A 12 -0.03 -10.44 -1.31
N ASP A 13 -0.59 -10.40 -2.52
CA ASP A 13 0.14 -10.70 -3.76
C ASP A 13 1.32 -9.74 -3.98
N VAL A 14 1.10 -8.42 -3.81
CA VAL A 14 2.16 -7.40 -3.94
C VAL A 14 3.27 -7.63 -2.92
N LYS A 15 2.93 -7.90 -1.65
CA LYS A 15 3.92 -8.15 -0.60
C LYS A 15 4.73 -9.44 -0.86
N HIS A 16 4.12 -10.46 -1.46
CA HIS A 16 4.85 -11.67 -1.87
C HIS A 16 5.73 -11.45 -3.11
N HIS A 17 5.42 -10.45 -3.94
CA HIS A 17 6.20 -10.14 -5.14
C HIS A 17 7.42 -9.26 -4.84
N PHE A 18 7.32 -8.36 -3.85
CA PHE A 18 8.38 -7.41 -3.50
C PHE A 18 8.89 -7.65 -2.08
N ASP A 19 10.07 -8.28 -1.97
CA ASP A 19 10.71 -8.62 -0.70
C ASP A 19 11.07 -7.37 0.14
N ASP A 20 11.17 -6.19 -0.47
CA ASP A 20 11.45 -4.92 0.20
C ASP A 20 10.30 -4.43 1.09
N ILE A 21 9.08 -4.94 0.88
CA ILE A 21 7.89 -4.53 1.62
C ILE A 21 7.82 -5.32 2.94
N GLN A 22 7.98 -4.62 4.06
CA GLN A 22 7.83 -5.20 5.39
C GLN A 22 6.35 -5.47 5.73
N GLN A 23 5.48 -4.50 5.43
CA GLN A 23 4.07 -4.55 5.79
C GLN A 23 3.22 -3.85 4.73
N ALA A 24 1.96 -4.25 4.62
CA ALA A 24 0.95 -3.51 3.86
C ALA A 24 -0.19 -3.12 4.82
N ILE A 25 -0.69 -1.90 4.66
CA ILE A 25 -1.77 -1.33 5.48
C ILE A 25 -2.86 -0.82 4.56
N GLU A 26 -4.12 -1.11 4.89
CA GLU A 26 -5.28 -0.52 4.24
C GLU A 26 -6.16 0.19 5.26
N PHE A 27 -6.80 1.26 4.81
CA PHE A 27 -8.03 1.73 5.46
C PHE A 27 -9.07 2.02 4.38
N GLY A 28 -10.31 1.62 4.61
CA GLY A 28 -11.40 1.94 3.70
C GLY A 28 -12.78 1.76 4.32
N CYS A 29 -13.73 2.55 3.83
CA CYS A 29 -15.14 2.36 4.15
C CYS A 29 -15.81 1.39 3.14
N TYR A 30 -15.23 1.25 1.94
CA TYR A 30 -15.68 0.31 0.90
C TYR A 30 -17.16 0.45 0.51
N ILE A 31 -17.74 1.63 0.70
CA ILE A 31 -19.08 2.00 0.22
C ILE A 31 -19.05 2.30 -1.29
N GLN A 32 -17.94 2.83 -1.78
CA GLN A 32 -17.61 3.04 -3.20
C GLN A 32 -16.20 2.47 -3.45
N PRO A 33 -15.86 2.11 -4.71
CA PRO A 33 -14.59 1.44 -5.00
C PRO A 33 -13.37 2.33 -4.78
N ASP A 34 -13.52 3.65 -4.79
CA ASP A 34 -12.47 4.63 -4.48
C ASP A 34 -12.29 4.92 -2.97
N ASN A 35 -13.25 4.49 -2.13
CA ASN A 35 -13.28 4.70 -0.68
C ASN A 35 -12.38 3.71 0.11
N TYR A 36 -11.12 3.59 -0.31
CA TYR A 36 -10.05 2.87 0.39
C TYR A 36 -8.74 3.66 0.32
N PHE A 37 -7.67 3.25 0.98
CA PHE A 37 -6.30 3.60 0.60
C PHE A 37 -5.39 2.44 1.00
N VAL A 38 -4.26 2.31 0.31
CA VAL A 38 -3.25 1.29 0.60
C VAL A 38 -1.91 2.00 0.80
N SER A 39 -1.18 1.58 1.83
CA SER A 39 0.21 1.96 2.05
C SER A 39 1.09 0.73 2.13
N TYR A 40 2.21 0.74 1.40
CA TYR A 40 3.26 -0.27 1.56
C TYR A 40 4.39 0.30 2.40
N ILE A 41 4.79 -0.47 3.40
CA ILE A 41 5.65 -0.05 4.48
C ILE A 41 7.03 -0.69 4.30
N PHE A 42 8.05 0.14 4.23
CA PHE A 42 9.46 -0.27 4.27
C PHE A 42 9.94 -0.33 5.72
N ALA A 43 10.96 -1.12 6.02
CA ALA A 43 11.42 -1.23 7.41
C ALA A 43 12.08 0.07 7.89
N THR A 44 12.84 0.74 7.03
CA THR A 44 13.62 1.95 7.38
C THR A 44 13.39 3.11 6.41
N ASP A 45 13.71 4.32 6.87
CA ASP A 45 13.68 5.53 6.05
C ASP A 45 14.65 5.40 4.86
N SER A 46 15.83 4.83 5.09
CA SER A 46 16.84 4.64 4.05
C SER A 46 16.37 3.66 2.96
N GLN A 47 15.63 2.61 3.31
CA GLN A 47 15.05 1.70 2.32
C GLN A 47 13.99 2.40 1.48
N LEU A 48 13.10 3.16 2.12
CA LEU A 48 12.08 3.93 1.42
C LEU A 48 12.70 4.96 0.46
N GLU A 49 13.71 5.71 0.89
CA GLU A 49 14.40 6.68 0.04
C GLU A 49 15.13 6.00 -1.13
N THR A 50 15.74 4.85 -0.90
CA THR A 50 16.36 4.05 -1.97
C THR A 50 15.31 3.54 -2.97
N ALA A 51 14.15 3.10 -2.48
CA ALA A 51 13.05 2.66 -3.32
C ALA A 51 12.50 3.79 -4.19
N ARG A 52 12.36 5.00 -3.63
CA ARG A 52 11.98 6.21 -4.39
C ARG A 52 13.01 6.57 -5.45
N GLN A 53 14.30 6.58 -5.11
CA GLN A 53 15.37 6.95 -6.05
C GLN A 53 15.56 5.93 -7.18
N SER A 54 15.31 4.66 -6.92
CA SER A 54 15.43 3.58 -7.91
C SER A 54 14.19 3.41 -8.79
N GLY A 55 13.07 4.08 -8.47
CA GLY A 55 11.80 3.91 -9.16
C GLY A 55 11.04 2.63 -8.75
N LEU A 56 11.41 2.00 -7.64
CA LEU A 56 10.74 0.81 -7.12
C LEU A 56 9.31 1.14 -6.66
N THR A 57 9.08 2.32 -6.09
CA THR A 57 7.74 2.78 -5.69
C THR A 57 6.75 2.83 -6.86
N GLU A 58 7.22 3.26 -8.03
CA GLU A 58 6.46 3.32 -9.27
C GLU A 58 6.18 1.91 -9.81
N GLN A 59 7.13 0.99 -9.67
CA GLN A 59 6.94 -0.41 -10.03
C GLN A 59 5.91 -1.09 -9.12
N ILE A 60 5.99 -0.88 -7.81
CA ILE A 60 4.99 -1.39 -6.85
C ILE A 60 3.61 -0.84 -7.18
N ASN A 61 3.49 0.48 -7.46
CA ASN A 61 2.24 1.09 -7.87
C ASN A 61 1.68 0.47 -9.15
N SER A 62 2.53 0.32 -10.18
CA SER A 62 2.13 -0.26 -11.46
C SER A 62 1.62 -1.69 -11.26
N TYR A 63 2.36 -2.50 -10.51
CA TYR A 63 1.98 -3.88 -10.20
C TYR A 63 0.67 -3.96 -9.42
N HIS A 64 0.50 -3.15 -8.36
CA HIS A 64 -0.75 -3.09 -7.60
C HIS A 64 -1.94 -2.77 -8.50
N ARG A 65 -1.81 -1.77 -9.37
CA ARG A 65 -2.87 -1.38 -10.32
C ARG A 65 -3.19 -2.53 -11.28
N GLU A 66 -2.17 -3.22 -11.81
CA GLU A 66 -2.36 -4.38 -12.68
C GLU A 66 -3.12 -5.52 -11.98
N GLN A 67 -2.82 -5.81 -10.72
CA GLN A 67 -3.50 -6.87 -9.97
C GLN A 67 -4.96 -6.52 -9.68
N LEU A 68 -5.27 -5.25 -9.40
CA LEU A 68 -6.65 -4.79 -9.27
C LEU A 68 -7.41 -4.89 -10.59
N ILE A 69 -6.79 -4.55 -11.73
CA ILE A 69 -7.39 -4.72 -13.05
C ILE A 69 -7.67 -6.20 -13.35
N LYS A 70 -6.70 -7.10 -13.09
CA LYS A 70 -6.87 -8.56 -13.26
C LYS A 70 -7.99 -9.12 -12.38
N SER A 71 -8.18 -8.53 -11.20
CA SER A 71 -9.23 -8.91 -10.25
C SER A 71 -10.58 -8.25 -10.55
N HIS A 72 -10.72 -7.57 -11.68
CA HIS A 72 -11.93 -6.85 -12.10
C HIS A 72 -12.40 -5.79 -11.09
N TYR A 73 -11.46 -5.14 -10.40
CA TYR A 73 -11.76 -3.98 -9.56
C TYR A 73 -12.21 -2.80 -10.44
N PRO A 74 -13.20 -1.97 -10.02
CA PRO A 74 -13.66 -0.84 -10.82
C PRO A 74 -12.53 0.14 -11.12
N ILE A 75 -12.30 0.45 -12.40
CA ILE A 75 -11.16 1.25 -12.87
C ILE A 75 -11.18 2.65 -12.25
N GLU A 76 -12.37 3.24 -12.09
CA GLU A 76 -12.58 4.54 -11.45
C GLU A 76 -12.15 4.57 -9.97
N GLY A 77 -12.07 3.41 -9.32
CA GLY A 77 -11.60 3.28 -7.94
C GLY A 77 -10.10 3.07 -7.81
N ILE A 78 -9.41 2.67 -8.88
CA ILE A 78 -7.98 2.32 -8.83
C ILE A 78 -7.13 3.58 -8.73
N LYS A 79 -6.42 3.70 -7.61
CA LYS A 79 -5.50 4.81 -7.33
C LYS A 79 -4.13 4.32 -6.92
N ASP A 80 -3.19 5.24 -6.92
CA ASP A 80 -1.82 4.96 -6.53
C ASP A 80 -1.75 4.74 -5.00
N CYS A 81 -0.81 3.89 -4.60
CA CYS A 81 -0.54 3.59 -3.20
C CYS A 81 0.30 4.71 -2.58
N THR A 82 0.26 4.78 -1.26
CA THR A 82 1.21 5.57 -0.48
C THR A 82 2.36 4.68 -0.01
N PHE A 83 3.44 5.30 0.44
CA PHE A 83 4.62 4.60 0.95
C PHE A 83 5.12 5.30 2.20
N ALA A 84 5.41 4.53 3.22
CA ALA A 84 5.90 4.99 4.51
C ALA A 84 6.96 4.02 5.05
N SER A 85 7.67 4.41 6.11
CA SER A 85 8.60 3.52 6.80
C SER A 85 8.08 3.20 8.21
N GLN A 86 8.37 1.99 8.69
CA GLN A 86 8.09 1.64 10.08
C GLN A 86 8.91 2.50 11.05
N GLU A 87 10.16 2.83 10.69
CA GLU A 87 11.04 3.69 11.46
C GLU A 87 10.45 5.08 11.73
N GLU A 88 9.84 5.71 10.73
CA GLU A 88 9.15 6.99 10.87
C GLU A 88 7.94 6.86 11.80
N CYS A 89 7.11 5.81 11.60
CA CYS A 89 5.94 5.57 12.45
C CYS A 89 6.32 5.32 13.92
N ASP A 90 7.38 4.55 14.16
CA ASP A 90 7.90 4.29 15.50
C ASP A 90 8.42 5.56 16.16
N ARG A 91 9.20 6.35 15.41
CA ARG A 91 9.82 7.59 15.90
C ARG A 91 8.80 8.67 16.23
N GLU A 92 7.80 8.88 15.38
CA GLU A 92 6.91 10.05 15.48
C GLU A 92 5.56 9.72 16.13
N PHE A 93 5.12 8.46 16.01
CA PHE A 93 3.77 8.05 16.42
C PHE A 93 3.78 6.81 17.33
N GLY A 94 4.96 6.35 17.78
CA GLY A 94 5.09 5.18 18.66
C GLY A 94 4.58 3.88 18.02
N GLY A 95 4.71 3.76 16.70
CA GLY A 95 4.27 2.60 15.92
C GLY A 95 2.77 2.57 15.65
N ASN A 96 2.05 3.66 15.94
CA ASN A 96 0.61 3.73 15.76
C ASN A 96 0.22 4.26 14.38
N TRP A 97 -0.02 3.33 13.46
CA TRP A 97 -0.46 3.61 12.09
C TRP A 97 -1.80 4.36 11.99
N TYR A 98 -2.69 4.24 12.98
CA TYR A 98 -3.92 5.04 12.98
C TYR A 98 -3.61 6.53 13.18
N TYR A 99 -2.66 6.88 14.06
CA TYR A 99 -2.25 8.28 14.22
C TYR A 99 -1.38 8.79 13.09
N TYR A 100 -0.56 7.93 12.50
CA TYR A 100 0.27 8.28 11.33
C TYR A 100 -0.57 8.76 10.14
N PHE A 101 -1.70 8.09 9.86
CA PHE A 101 -2.55 8.42 8.71
C PHE A 101 -3.78 9.30 9.05
N LYS A 102 -3.85 9.83 10.27
CA LYS A 102 -4.97 10.69 10.71
C LYS A 102 -4.79 12.14 10.28
#